data_AF-A0A0N4WSD4-F1
#
_entry.id   AF-A0A0N4WSD4-F1
#
_cell.length_a   1.000
_cell.length_b   1.000
_cell.length_c   1.000
_cell.angle_alpha   90.00
_cell.angle_beta   90.00
_cell.angle_gamma   90.00
#
_symmetry.space_group_name_H-M   'P 1'
#
loop_
_entity.id
_entity.type
_entity.pdbx_description
1 polymer ?
#
loop_
_entity_poly.entity_id
_entity_poly.type
_entity_poly.pdbx_seq_one_letter_code
_entity_poly.pdbx_strand_id
1 'polypeptide(L)'
;MLMPCRHCYEISQVRAALPPSVQSCPVRNPKQSTLPKRRRLSSTEQCQILSLRQAGHSNKAIAEQLGRSRRCIDGFVKNPAAYGQAHEGGRPLKLTRADHRLIARLASNSTMRANQIRARLSLSVSTSTVLRAVRRQIFLRRERMKRAPRLTRSHREARLEFAREFFFQETGEE
;
A
#
# COMPACT_ATOMS: atom_id res chain seq x y z
N MET A 1 -20.58 -7.98 -99.32
CA MET A 1 -19.44 -8.22 -98.41
C MET A 1 -19.76 -7.51 -97.11
N LEU A 2 -20.46 -8.22 -96.22
CA LEU A 2 -19.96 -8.86 -94.99
C LEU A 2 -20.19 -7.95 -93.77
N MET A 3 -21.25 -8.32 -93.08
CA MET A 3 -21.85 -7.75 -91.87
C MET A 3 -20.88 -7.71 -90.67
N PRO A 4 -21.09 -6.79 -89.73
CA PRO A 4 -20.33 -6.72 -88.47
C PRO A 4 -20.63 -7.91 -87.56
N CYS A 5 -19.59 -8.42 -86.89
CA CYS A 5 -19.67 -9.52 -85.94
C CYS A 5 -20.37 -9.07 -84.63
N ARG A 6 -21.50 -9.71 -84.32
CA ARG A 6 -22.43 -9.42 -83.20
C ARG A 6 -21.92 -9.81 -81.80
N HIS A 7 -20.61 -9.84 -81.56
CA HIS A 7 -20.06 -10.22 -80.25
C HIS A 7 -19.54 -9.04 -79.41
N CYS A 8 -19.69 -7.81 -79.90
CA CYS A 8 -19.22 -6.61 -79.19
C CYS A 8 -20.36 -5.81 -78.52
N TYR A 9 -21.56 -6.36 -78.39
CA TYR A 9 -22.73 -5.62 -77.89
C TYR A 9 -23.53 -6.40 -76.85
N GLU A 10 -22.88 -6.70 -75.73
CA GLU A 10 -23.47 -7.03 -74.43
C GLU A 10 -22.26 -7.06 -73.48
N ILE A 11 -21.95 -6.07 -72.65
CA ILE A 11 -22.80 -5.48 -71.63
C ILE A 11 -22.26 -4.08 -71.32
N SER A 12 -22.92 -3.08 -71.88
CA SER A 12 -23.02 -1.77 -71.25
C SER A 12 -24.24 -1.81 -70.34
N GLN A 13 -24.04 -2.10 -69.04
CA GLN A 13 -24.90 -1.86 -67.87
C GLN A 13 -24.37 -2.75 -66.71
N VAL A 14 -23.83 -2.29 -65.57
CA VAL A 14 -24.34 -1.33 -64.58
C VAL A 14 -23.26 -1.08 -63.51
N ARG A 15 -23.13 0.17 -63.04
CA ARG A 15 -22.47 0.64 -61.78
C ARG A 15 -20.95 0.51 -61.69
N ALA A 16 -20.21 1.40 -61.06
CA ALA A 16 -20.36 2.76 -60.58
C ALA A 16 -18.94 3.19 -60.18
N ALA A 17 -18.69 4.50 -60.22
CA ALA A 17 -17.50 5.20 -59.77
C ALA A 17 -16.71 4.55 -58.62
N LEU A 18 -15.38 4.62 -58.66
CA LEU A 18 -14.51 5.01 -57.54
C LEU A 18 -13.08 5.34 -58.08
N PRO A 19 -12.48 6.49 -57.70
CA PRO A 19 -11.15 6.92 -58.15
C PRO A 19 -9.97 6.16 -57.48
N PRO A 20 -8.76 6.22 -58.05
CA PRO A 20 -7.58 5.52 -57.54
C PRO A 20 -7.06 6.11 -56.24
N SER A 21 -6.63 5.19 -55.35
CA SER A 21 -5.64 5.39 -54.29
C SER A 21 -5.78 6.66 -53.45
N VAL A 22 -6.73 6.66 -52.51
CA VAL A 22 -6.48 7.33 -51.24
C VAL A 22 -5.48 6.45 -50.50
N GLN A 23 -4.19 6.81 -50.59
CA GLN A 23 -3.25 6.45 -49.55
C GLN A 23 -3.90 6.87 -48.23
N SER A 24 -4.42 5.90 -47.48
CA SER A 24 -4.67 6.12 -46.08
C SER A 24 -3.31 6.39 -45.47
N CYS A 25 -2.99 7.68 -45.32
CA CYS A 25 -1.92 8.12 -44.46
C CYS A 25 -2.06 7.30 -43.17
N PRO A 26 -1.01 6.60 -42.69
CA PRO A 26 -1.08 5.99 -41.38
C PRO A 26 -1.38 7.13 -40.42
N VAL A 27 -2.61 7.16 -39.91
CA VAL A 27 -3.02 8.14 -38.91
C VAL A 27 -2.01 7.99 -37.80
N ARG A 28 -1.18 9.03 -37.62
CA ARG A 28 -0.25 9.11 -36.50
C ARG A 28 -1.09 8.94 -35.25
N ASN A 29 -0.96 7.77 -34.63
CA ASN A 29 -1.71 7.36 -33.46
C ASN A 29 -1.63 8.51 -32.43
N PRO A 30 -2.76 9.13 -32.06
CA PRO A 30 -2.77 10.30 -31.20
C PRO A 30 -2.25 9.92 -29.81
N LYS A 31 -1.08 10.47 -29.48
CA LYS A 31 -0.47 10.61 -28.15
C LYS A 31 -0.83 9.50 -27.16
N GLN A 32 0.07 8.52 -27.07
CA GLN A 32 0.13 7.46 -26.06
C GLN A 32 -0.25 8.00 -24.66
N SER A 33 -1.45 7.61 -24.22
CA SER A 33 -1.91 7.42 -22.83
C SER A 33 -1.21 8.24 -21.73
N THR A 34 -1.95 9.17 -21.14
CA THR A 34 -1.62 10.03 -19.98
C THR A 34 -1.56 9.28 -18.63
N LEU A 35 -1.23 7.98 -18.63
CA LEU A 35 -1.15 7.21 -17.39
C LEU A 35 0.20 7.40 -16.69
N PRO A 36 0.22 7.60 -15.36
CA PRO A 36 1.46 7.79 -14.62
C PRO A 36 2.36 6.55 -14.77
N LYS A 37 3.60 6.81 -15.17
CA LYS A 37 4.62 5.84 -15.64
C LYS A 37 4.94 4.68 -14.68
N ARG A 38 4.51 4.75 -13.41
CA ARG A 38 4.81 3.79 -12.34
C ARG A 38 3.58 3.06 -11.75
N ARG A 39 2.39 3.25 -12.31
CA ARG A 39 1.18 2.58 -11.77
C ARG A 39 1.15 1.11 -12.18
N ARG A 40 0.99 0.22 -11.18
CA ARG A 40 0.76 -1.22 -11.39
C ARG A 40 -0.52 -1.45 -12.21
N LEU A 41 -0.59 -2.59 -12.90
CA LEU A 41 -1.79 -3.01 -13.61
C LEU A 41 -2.90 -3.27 -12.59
N SER A 42 -4.08 -2.70 -12.81
CA SER A 42 -5.26 -3.01 -12.00
C SER A 42 -5.70 -4.45 -12.24
N SER A 43 -6.51 -5.01 -11.34
CA SER A 43 -7.11 -6.34 -11.53
C SER A 43 -7.93 -6.41 -12.83
N THR A 44 -8.65 -5.34 -13.16
CA THR A 44 -9.44 -5.24 -14.40
C THR A 44 -8.56 -5.28 -15.65
N GLU A 45 -7.46 -4.53 -15.67
CA GLU A 45 -6.48 -4.56 -16.77
C GLU A 45 -5.82 -5.93 -16.88
N GLN A 46 -5.50 -6.58 -15.76
CA GLN A 46 -4.92 -7.92 -15.74
C GLN A 46 -5.88 -8.94 -16.37
N CYS A 47 -7.16 -8.93 -16.00
CA CYS A 47 -8.17 -9.79 -16.62
C CYS A 47 -8.30 -9.52 -18.13
N GLN A 48 -8.36 -8.26 -18.54
CA GLN A 48 -8.42 -7.89 -19.96
C GLN A 48 -7.21 -8.40 -20.75
N ILE A 49 -6.00 -8.28 -20.19
CA ILE A 49 -4.79 -8.80 -20.83
C ILE A 49 -4.87 -10.32 -21.01
N LEU A 50 -5.35 -11.05 -19.99
CA LEU A 50 -5.51 -12.51 -20.06
C LEU A 50 -6.54 -12.91 -21.12
N SER A 51 -7.70 -12.26 -21.15
CA SER A 51 -8.75 -12.52 -22.15
C SER A 51 -8.26 -12.23 -23.57
N LEU A 52 -7.59 -11.09 -23.80
CA LEU A 52 -7.07 -10.73 -25.13
C LEU A 52 -5.93 -11.66 -25.57
N ARG A 53 -5.12 -12.14 -24.62
CA ARG A 53 -4.08 -13.12 -24.90
C ARG A 53 -4.67 -14.48 -25.29
N GLN A 54 -5.73 -14.91 -24.61
CA GLN A 54 -6.45 -16.13 -24.95
C GLN A 54 -7.11 -16.04 -26.33
N ALA A 55 -7.57 -14.86 -26.72
CA ALA A 55 -8.09 -14.56 -28.06
C ALA A 55 -7.00 -14.44 -29.15
N GLY A 56 -5.72 -14.61 -28.82
CA GLY A 56 -4.62 -14.62 -29.80
C GLY A 56 -4.08 -13.24 -30.20
N HIS A 57 -4.46 -12.16 -29.51
CA HIS A 57 -3.92 -10.83 -29.82
C HIS A 57 -2.42 -10.73 -29.46
N SER A 58 -1.69 -9.98 -30.29
CA SER A 58 -0.28 -9.69 -30.02
C SER A 58 -0.11 -8.73 -28.83
N ASN A 59 0.99 -8.86 -28.09
CA ASN A 59 1.28 -7.98 -26.94
C ASN A 59 1.34 -6.49 -27.34
N LYS A 60 1.71 -6.19 -28.59
CA LYS A 60 1.72 -4.82 -29.12
C LYS A 60 0.29 -4.28 -29.27
N ALA A 61 -0.62 -5.07 -29.85
CA ALA A 61 -2.02 -4.68 -30.01
C ALA A 61 -2.70 -4.47 -28.65
N ILE A 62 -2.45 -5.36 -27.68
CA ILE A 62 -2.96 -5.24 -26.30
C ILE A 62 -2.44 -3.95 -25.64
N ALA A 63 -1.18 -3.58 -25.88
CA ALA A 63 -0.55 -2.37 -25.35
C ALA A 63 -1.21 -1.10 -25.89
N GLU A 64 -1.47 -1.07 -27.19
CA GLU A 64 -2.14 0.03 -27.87
C GLU A 64 -3.60 0.16 -27.39
N GLN A 65 -4.31 -0.95 -27.25
CA GLN A 65 -5.70 -0.97 -26.78
C GLN A 65 -5.85 -0.51 -25.33
N LEU A 66 -4.94 -0.91 -24.44
CA LEU A 66 -4.98 -0.54 -23.01
C LEU A 66 -4.27 0.78 -22.68
N GLY A 67 -3.60 1.41 -23.66
CA GLY A 67 -2.77 2.59 -23.41
C GLY A 67 -1.66 2.29 -22.40
N ARG A 68 -1.01 1.12 -22.50
CA ARG A 68 0.09 0.71 -21.62
C ARG A 68 1.35 0.48 -22.44
N SER A 69 2.52 0.55 -21.79
CA SER A 69 3.77 0.22 -22.49
C SER A 69 3.82 -1.28 -22.81
N ARG A 70 4.30 -1.61 -24.02
CA ARG A 70 4.52 -3.02 -24.43
C ARG A 70 5.33 -3.81 -23.39
N ARG A 71 6.38 -3.20 -22.82
CA ARG A 71 7.24 -3.81 -21.81
C ARG A 71 6.49 -4.18 -20.52
N CYS A 72 5.46 -3.41 -20.14
CA CYS A 72 4.61 -3.72 -18.99
C CYS A 72 3.82 -5.02 -19.22
N ILE A 73 3.24 -5.16 -20.41
CA ILE A 73 2.46 -6.35 -20.78
C ILE A 73 3.38 -7.56 -20.95
N ASP A 74 4.53 -7.39 -21.62
CA ASP A 74 5.53 -8.46 -21.76
C ASP A 74 5.98 -8.99 -20.39
N GLY A 75 6.16 -8.11 -19.41
CA GLY A 75 6.50 -8.49 -18.03
C GLY A 75 5.38 -9.24 -17.32
N PHE A 76 4.13 -8.81 -17.49
CA PHE A 76 2.96 -9.47 -16.90
C PHE A 76 2.70 -10.85 -17.51
N VAL A 77 2.69 -10.94 -18.84
CA VAL A 77 2.40 -12.19 -19.58
C VAL A 77 3.43 -13.28 -19.30
N LYS A 78 4.68 -12.92 -19.03
CA LYS A 78 5.72 -13.89 -18.66
C LYS A 78 5.38 -14.65 -17.37
N ASN A 79 4.86 -13.96 -16.35
CA ASN A 79 4.56 -14.53 -15.05
C ASN A 79 3.33 -13.82 -14.43
N PRO A 80 2.11 -14.18 -14.87
CA PRO A 80 0.89 -13.50 -14.40
C PRO A 80 0.63 -13.77 -12.91
N ALA A 81 0.89 -14.99 -12.43
CA ALA A 81 0.65 -15.37 -11.03
C ALA A 81 1.56 -14.63 -10.03
N ALA A 82 2.79 -14.29 -10.42
CA ALA A 82 3.75 -13.59 -9.57
C ALA A 82 3.62 -12.05 -9.66
N TYR A 83 2.73 -11.53 -10.51
CA TYR A 83 2.59 -10.10 -10.70
C TYR A 83 2.09 -9.42 -9.42
N GLY A 84 2.84 -8.42 -8.94
CA GLY A 84 2.47 -7.67 -7.73
C GLY A 84 2.72 -8.40 -6.41
N GLN A 85 3.19 -9.65 -6.43
CA GLN A 85 3.54 -10.41 -5.21
C GLN A 85 4.84 -9.91 -4.56
N ALA A 86 5.76 -9.38 -5.37
CA ALA A 86 6.98 -8.79 -4.86
C ALA A 86 6.67 -7.48 -4.13
N HIS A 87 6.76 -7.50 -2.81
CA HIS A 87 6.82 -6.27 -2.00
C HIS A 87 8.13 -5.55 -2.30
N GLU A 88 8.09 -4.29 -2.74
CA GLU A 88 9.29 -3.49 -3.09
C GLU A 88 10.17 -3.14 -1.88
N GLY A 89 9.96 -3.79 -0.74
CA GLY A 89 10.43 -3.34 0.56
C GLY A 89 10.09 -1.88 0.85
N GLY A 90 10.65 -1.38 1.93
CA GLY A 90 10.80 0.05 2.15
C GLY A 90 12.26 0.35 2.45
N ARG A 91 12.57 1.61 2.75
CA ARG A 91 13.91 1.98 3.21
C ARG A 91 14.28 1.15 4.45
N PRO A 92 15.49 0.56 4.52
CA PRO A 92 15.91 -0.21 5.69
C PRO A 92 15.88 0.66 6.96
N LEU A 93 15.55 0.01 8.08
CA LEU A 93 15.56 0.65 9.38
C LEU A 93 17.00 0.99 9.80
N LYS A 94 17.18 2.13 10.46
CA LYS A 94 18.48 2.56 11.02
C LYS A 94 18.92 1.72 12.24
N LEU A 95 17.99 1.01 12.87
CA LEU A 95 18.23 0.21 14.07
C LEU A 95 18.19 -1.26 13.69
N THR A 96 19.12 -2.03 14.25
CA THR A 96 19.14 -3.47 14.09
C THR A 96 18.12 -4.14 15.01
N ARG A 97 17.82 -5.43 14.76
CA ARG A 97 16.98 -6.23 15.65
C ARG A 97 17.57 -6.32 17.07
N ALA A 98 18.89 -6.32 17.20
CA ALA A 98 19.56 -6.32 18.50
C ALA A 98 19.33 -5.02 19.26
N ASP A 99 19.48 -3.88 18.58
CA ASP A 99 19.25 -2.56 19.17
C ASP A 99 17.81 -2.43 19.68
N HIS A 100 16.84 -2.92 18.90
CA HIS A 100 15.44 -2.94 19.32
C HIS A 100 15.23 -3.70 20.64
N ARG A 101 15.89 -4.85 20.81
CA ARG A 101 15.82 -5.63 22.06
C ARG A 101 16.48 -4.92 23.22
N LEU A 102 17.65 -4.31 23.00
CA LEU A 102 18.38 -3.57 24.04
C LEU A 102 17.62 -2.32 24.49
N ILE A 103 17.07 -1.57 23.54
CA ILE A 103 16.22 -0.41 23.81
C ILE A 103 15.00 -0.84 24.63
N ALA A 104 14.32 -1.92 24.24
CA ALA A 104 13.15 -2.42 24.97
C ALA A 104 13.51 -2.86 26.40
N ARG A 105 14.61 -3.59 26.57
CA ARG A 105 15.09 -4.03 27.88
C ARG A 105 15.40 -2.84 28.81
N LEU A 106 16.14 -1.85 28.32
CA LEU A 106 16.44 -0.65 29.11
C LEU A 106 15.19 0.16 29.40
N ALA A 107 14.29 0.30 28.43
CA ALA A 107 13.04 1.03 28.62
C ALA A 107 12.09 0.37 29.64
N SER A 108 12.14 -0.96 29.75
CA SER A 108 11.36 -1.77 30.69
C SER A 108 11.94 -1.72 32.10
N ASN A 109 13.25 -1.96 32.22
CA ASN A 109 13.90 -2.13 33.53
C ASN A 109 14.29 -0.79 34.18
N SER A 110 14.10 0.34 33.49
CA SER A 110 14.51 1.65 33.98
C SER A 110 13.55 2.78 33.58
N THR A 111 13.58 3.86 34.35
CA THR A 111 12.84 5.11 34.07
C THR A 111 13.60 6.06 33.14
N MET A 112 14.63 5.57 32.43
CA MET A 112 15.48 6.40 31.56
C MET A 112 14.69 7.08 30.45
N ARG A 113 15.02 8.34 30.15
CA ARG A 113 14.51 9.09 29.00
C ARG A 113 15.12 8.55 27.70
N ALA A 114 14.45 8.77 26.56
CA ALA A 114 14.94 8.30 25.26
C ALA A 114 16.37 8.79 24.93
N ASN A 115 16.71 10.02 25.31
CA ASN A 115 18.08 10.57 25.13
C ASN A 115 19.12 9.81 25.97
N GLN A 116 18.75 9.41 27.19
CA GLN A 116 19.63 8.65 28.08
C GLN A 116 19.83 7.22 27.55
N ILE A 117 18.77 6.57 27.06
CA ILE A 117 18.87 5.25 26.41
C ILE A 117 19.77 5.34 25.18
N ARG A 118 19.61 6.37 24.35
CA ARG A 118 20.46 6.63 23.19
C ARG A 118 21.93 6.75 23.59
N ALA A 119 22.22 7.58 24.59
CA ALA A 119 23.58 7.81 25.07
C ALA A 119 24.19 6.55 25.70
N ARG A 120 23.40 5.80 26.49
CA ARG A 120 23.85 4.57 27.15
C ARG A 120 24.21 3.46 26.17
N LEU A 121 23.46 3.35 25.08
CA LEU A 121 23.71 2.40 24.00
C LEU A 121 24.64 2.96 22.90
N SER A 122 25.13 4.20 23.06
CA SER A 122 25.99 4.88 22.08
C SER A 122 25.45 4.84 20.64
N LEU A 123 24.13 4.97 20.47
CA LEU A 123 23.49 4.84 19.16
C LEU A 123 23.62 6.13 18.34
N SER A 124 24.06 5.99 17.08
CA SER A 124 24.17 7.08 16.10
C SER A 124 22.83 7.48 15.44
N VAL A 125 21.71 7.33 16.16
CA VAL A 125 20.37 7.67 15.67
C VAL A 125 19.79 8.90 16.37
N SER A 126 18.72 9.47 15.83
CA SER A 126 18.02 10.54 16.53
C SER A 126 17.26 10.00 17.75
N THR A 127 17.06 10.87 18.71
CA THR A 127 16.26 10.61 19.92
C THR A 127 14.82 10.21 19.59
N SER A 128 14.27 10.81 18.53
CA SER A 128 12.95 10.46 17.99
C SER A 128 12.89 9.03 17.45
N THR A 129 13.98 8.52 16.84
CA THR A 129 14.04 7.12 16.39
C THR A 129 14.00 6.14 17.56
N VAL A 130 14.72 6.43 18.64
CA VAL A 130 14.68 5.62 19.88
C VAL A 130 13.28 5.66 20.49
N LEU A 131 12.64 6.82 20.54
CA LEU A 131 11.28 6.93 21.08
C LEU A 131 10.26 6.15 20.24
N ARG A 132 10.37 6.19 18.90
CA ARG A 132 9.55 5.35 18.01
C ARG A 132 9.81 3.86 18.26
N ALA A 133 11.06 3.46 18.48
CA ALA A 133 11.40 2.08 18.77
C ALA A 133 10.78 1.58 20.09
N VAL A 134 10.72 2.44 21.12
CA VAL A 134 10.02 2.14 22.39
C VAL A 134 8.51 2.05 22.17
N ARG A 135 7.90 3.03 21.49
CA ARG A 135 6.44 3.07 21.26
C ARG A 135 5.91 1.93 20.40
N ARG A 136 6.74 1.33 19.54
CA ARG A 136 6.38 0.14 18.75
C ARG A 136 6.22 -1.13 19.60
N GLN A 137 6.78 -1.16 20.81
CA GLN A 137 6.67 -2.32 21.68
C GLN A 137 5.29 -2.35 22.31
N ILE A 138 4.49 -3.36 21.98
CA ILE A 138 3.10 -3.50 22.46
C ILE A 138 3.00 -3.69 23.99
N PHE A 139 4.04 -4.24 24.60
CA PHE A 139 4.07 -4.56 26.03
C PHE A 139 4.64 -3.43 26.90
N LEU A 140 5.15 -2.35 26.32
CA LEU A 140 5.70 -1.22 27.08
C LEU A 140 4.76 -0.03 27.06
N ARG A 141 4.02 0.16 28.16
CA ARG A 141 3.21 1.35 28.40
C ARG A 141 3.84 2.20 29.49
N ARG A 142 4.37 3.36 29.12
CA ARG A 142 4.78 4.38 30.10
C ARG A 142 3.58 5.23 30.45
N GLU A 143 3.20 5.19 31.72
CA GLU A 143 2.10 5.97 32.25
C GLU A 143 2.55 6.71 33.50
N ARG A 144 1.89 7.83 33.79
CA ARG A 144 2.09 8.52 35.05
C ARG A 144 1.22 7.85 36.09
N MET A 145 1.81 7.52 37.24
CA MET A 145 1.05 7.06 38.40
C MET A 145 -0.02 8.11 38.74
N LYS A 146 -1.27 7.66 38.93
CA LYS A 146 -2.34 8.55 39.39
C LYS A 146 -1.97 9.05 40.78
N ARG A 147 -2.13 10.36 41.01
CA ARG A 147 -1.90 10.94 42.34
C ARG A 147 -2.93 10.37 43.30
N ALA A 148 -2.50 10.06 44.53
CA ALA A 148 -3.43 9.71 45.59
C ALA A 148 -4.43 10.86 45.81
N PRO A 149 -5.73 10.57 45.98
CA PRO A 149 -6.70 11.58 46.38
C PRO A 149 -6.27 12.28 47.67
N ARG A 150 -6.52 13.58 47.78
CA ARG A 150 -6.19 14.33 49.00
C ARG A 150 -7.11 13.89 50.14
N LEU A 151 -6.54 13.58 51.30
CA LEU A 151 -7.29 13.26 52.50
C LEU A 151 -7.75 14.55 53.18
N THR A 152 -8.96 14.99 52.86
CA THR A 152 -9.64 16.13 53.48
C THR A 152 -9.92 15.87 54.95
N ARG A 153 -10.24 16.92 55.72
CA ARG A 153 -10.58 16.80 57.14
C ARG A 153 -11.80 15.88 57.35
N SER A 154 -12.86 16.07 56.56
CA SER A 154 -14.06 15.22 56.60
C SER A 154 -13.74 13.74 56.36
N HIS A 155 -12.86 13.42 55.41
CA HIS A 155 -12.43 12.03 55.18
C HIS A 155 -11.64 11.44 56.36
N ARG A 156 -10.90 12.26 57.13
CA ARG A 156 -10.17 11.79 58.33
C ARG A 156 -11.15 11.49 59.46
N GLU A 157 -12.10 12.39 59.69
CA GLU A 157 -13.13 12.25 60.71
C GLU A 157 -13.97 11.00 60.45
N ALA A 158 -14.48 10.82 59.23
CA ALA A 158 -15.25 9.62 58.84
C ALA A 158 -14.45 8.32 58.98
N ARG A 159 -13.14 8.33 58.69
CA ARG A 159 -12.27 7.15 58.90
C ARG A 159 -12.08 6.82 60.38
N LEU A 160 -11.99 7.84 61.24
CA LEU A 160 -11.86 7.66 62.68
C LEU A 160 -13.16 7.15 63.29
N GLU A 161 -14.30 7.68 62.85
CA GLU A 161 -15.63 7.22 63.25
C GLU A 161 -15.84 5.75 62.87
N PHE A 162 -15.59 5.38 61.62
CA PHE A 162 -15.61 4.00 61.18
C PHE A 162 -14.68 3.09 62.01
N ALA A 163 -13.46 3.55 62.32
CA ALA A 163 -12.55 2.76 63.15
C ALA A 163 -13.10 2.55 64.58
N ARG A 164 -13.68 3.60 65.18
CA ARG A 164 -14.31 3.54 66.51
C ARG A 164 -15.50 2.60 66.55
N GLU A 165 -16.35 2.64 65.53
CA GLU A 165 -17.53 1.79 65.43
C GLU A 165 -17.15 0.32 65.25
N PHE A 166 -16.22 -0.01 64.35
CA PHE A 166 -16.01 -1.40 63.93
C PHE A 166 -14.79 -2.10 64.55
N PHE A 167 -13.78 -1.37 65.04
CA PHE A 167 -12.55 -1.98 65.57
C PHE A 167 -12.37 -1.81 67.07
N PHE A 168 -12.96 -0.79 67.69
CA PHE A 168 -12.81 -0.53 69.13
C PHE A 168 -13.98 -1.03 69.98
N GLN A 169 -15.01 -1.66 69.37
CA GLN A 169 -16.18 -2.21 70.09
C GLN A 169 -16.04 -3.70 70.45
N GLU A 170 -15.13 -4.47 69.83
CA GLU A 170 -15.01 -5.92 70.09
C GLU A 170 -14.26 -6.28 71.39
N THR A 171 -13.76 -5.31 72.16
CA THR A 171 -12.95 -5.58 73.38
C THR A 171 -13.70 -5.44 74.69
N GLY A 172 -15.03 -5.59 74.70
CA GLY A 172 -15.88 -5.21 75.85
C GLY A 172 -16.98 -6.18 76.27
N GLU A 173 -16.94 -7.46 75.87
CA GLU A 173 -17.81 -8.49 76.45
C GLU A 173 -16.96 -9.58 77.15
N GLU A 174 -16.73 -9.37 78.45
CA GLU A 174 -16.57 -10.42 79.48
C GLU A 174 -17.37 -10.04 80.72
#